data_AF-H1S0T4-F1
#
_entry.id   AF-H1S0T4-F1
#
_cell.length_a   1.000
_cell.length_b   1.000
_cell.length_c   1.000
_cell.angle_alpha   90.00
_cell.angle_beta   90.00
_cell.angle_gamma   90.00
#
_symmetry.space_group_name_H-M   'P 1'
#
loop_
_entity.id
_entity.type
_entity.pdbx_description
1 polymer ?
#
loop_
_entity_poly.entity_id
_entity_poly.type
_entity_poly.pdbx_seq_one_letter_code
_entity_poly.pdbx_strand_id
1 'polypeptide(L)'
;MTCVHEQIILDIAAQVRWLKEHRGVEKVIWLGNSGGGSLGGFYQSQAQLEPSRRLELTPAGRPTALRTAVMPTFDAMIVSAAHTGQGLIINETIDPSVVDEHNPLLTDPSLDMYDPINGFKPAPQWSQYSSEFIQRYRRGQLARVARIDAIARALIAEQKDAECLSAGPEFSALTPPRQRAVLQRCAFQPVMTVYRTMANPNYTDNSLDPGNRSYGSLLSDRPDLMNFQLLGFARVVTPDAWLSTWSGLSSNANFLKTAPTIKEPVMVIHAGRDLDCYMQTHSKAIFAAFGSQDKTFEDFADQLHYFEPDEGEPENAGALAQTAKVVPWVESRMPL
;
A
#
# COMPACT_ATOMS: atom_id res chain seq x y z
N MET A 1 -14.38 -0.43 -1.53
CA MET A 1 -13.71 -1.44 -2.38
C MET A 1 -13.13 -2.55 -1.50
N THR A 2 -13.25 -3.82 -1.91
CA THR A 2 -12.89 -5.04 -1.14
C THR A 2 -11.44 -5.49 -1.37
N CYS A 3 -10.51 -4.55 -1.58
CA CYS A 3 -9.13 -4.86 -1.91
C CYS A 3 -8.44 -5.64 -0.77
N VAL A 4 -8.38 -6.97 -0.87
CA VAL A 4 -7.72 -7.87 0.08
C VAL A 4 -6.52 -8.51 -0.62
N HIS A 5 -5.31 -8.15 -0.21
CA HIS A 5 -4.08 -8.58 -0.86
C HIS A 5 -3.90 -10.10 -0.88
N GLU A 6 -4.28 -10.81 0.18
CA GLU A 6 -4.19 -12.28 0.21
C GLU A 6 -5.06 -12.95 -0.87
N GLN A 7 -6.13 -12.29 -1.32
CA GLN A 7 -6.95 -12.76 -2.44
C GLN A 7 -6.32 -12.35 -3.77
N ILE A 8 -5.86 -11.10 -3.90
CA ILE A 8 -5.28 -10.57 -5.14
C ILE A 8 -4.02 -11.35 -5.56
N ILE A 9 -3.18 -11.78 -4.62
CA ILE A 9 -2.00 -12.58 -4.97
C ILE A 9 -2.35 -13.98 -5.51
N LEU A 10 -3.57 -14.49 -5.28
CA LEU A 10 -4.06 -15.71 -5.94
C LEU A 10 -4.40 -15.45 -7.41
N ASP A 11 -4.89 -14.26 -7.76
CA ASP A 11 -5.11 -13.88 -9.15
C ASP A 11 -3.77 -13.76 -9.90
N ILE A 12 -2.73 -13.22 -9.23
CA ILE A 12 -1.37 -13.23 -9.76
C ILE A 12 -0.91 -14.68 -10.00
N ALA A 13 -1.09 -15.59 -9.04
CA ALA A 13 -0.75 -17.01 -9.21
C ALA A 13 -1.43 -17.64 -10.42
N ALA A 14 -2.74 -17.39 -10.57
CA ALA A 14 -3.53 -17.90 -11.69
C ALA A 14 -2.98 -17.40 -13.02
N GLN A 15 -2.63 -16.11 -13.12
CA GLN A 15 -2.10 -15.51 -14.34
C GLN A 15 -0.69 -16.04 -14.67
N VAL A 16 0.22 -16.10 -13.70
CA VAL A 16 1.57 -16.64 -13.89
C VAL A 16 1.51 -18.10 -14.34
N ARG A 17 0.66 -18.91 -13.69
CA ARG A 17 0.44 -20.30 -14.07
C ARG A 17 -0.08 -20.41 -15.50
N TRP A 18 -1.08 -19.59 -15.85
CA TRP A 18 -1.64 -19.60 -17.20
C TRP A 18 -0.61 -19.22 -18.27
N LEU A 19 0.25 -18.22 -18.03
CA LEU A 19 1.33 -17.85 -18.94
C LEU A 19 2.29 -19.03 -19.18
N LYS A 20 2.69 -19.72 -18.10
CA LYS A 20 3.60 -20.86 -18.19
C LYS A 20 2.95 -22.07 -18.91
N GLU A 21 1.74 -22.45 -18.52
CA GLU A 21 1.07 -23.67 -19.01
C GLU A 21 0.40 -23.51 -20.38
N HIS A 22 -0.15 -22.34 -20.70
CA HIS A 22 -1.01 -22.15 -21.89
C HIS A 22 -0.43 -21.18 -22.92
N ARG A 23 0.66 -20.48 -22.59
CA ARG A 23 1.37 -19.61 -23.53
C ARG A 23 2.82 -20.00 -23.75
N GLY A 24 3.31 -21.03 -23.07
CA GLY A 24 4.69 -21.50 -23.18
C GLY A 24 5.70 -20.46 -22.71
N VAL A 25 5.30 -19.51 -21.86
CA VAL A 25 6.20 -18.51 -21.31
C VAL A 25 7.14 -19.20 -20.32
N GLU A 26 8.43 -19.23 -20.62
CA GLU A 26 9.42 -19.89 -19.76
C GLU A 26 9.83 -19.02 -18.57
N LYS A 27 9.97 -17.70 -18.82
CA LYS A 27 10.44 -16.71 -17.86
C LYS A 27 9.40 -15.65 -17.60
N VAL A 28 9.11 -15.39 -16.33
CA VAL A 28 8.16 -14.37 -15.90
C VAL A 28 8.88 -13.35 -15.03
N ILE A 29 8.89 -12.10 -15.49
CA ILE A 29 9.48 -10.96 -14.77
C ILE A 29 8.34 -10.11 -14.26
N TRP A 30 8.31 -9.85 -12.94
CA TRP A 30 7.33 -8.94 -12.36
C TRP A 30 7.80 -7.50 -12.49
N LEU A 31 7.04 -6.66 -13.19
CA LEU A 31 7.23 -5.21 -13.18
C LEU A 31 6.11 -4.58 -12.33
N GLY A 32 6.47 -4.15 -11.12
CA GLY A 32 5.55 -3.52 -10.18
C GLY A 32 5.85 -2.04 -10.03
N ASN A 33 4.97 -1.19 -10.56
CA ASN A 33 4.99 0.25 -10.27
C ASN A 33 4.20 0.56 -8.99
N SER A 34 4.65 1.54 -8.19
CA SER A 34 3.92 2.03 -7.02
C SER A 34 3.56 0.88 -6.06
N GLY A 35 2.30 0.78 -5.63
CA GLY A 35 1.79 -0.33 -4.80
C GLY A 35 1.94 -1.71 -5.42
N GLY A 36 1.98 -1.80 -6.76
CA GLY A 36 2.24 -3.05 -7.48
C GLY A 36 3.60 -3.66 -7.16
N GLY A 37 4.59 -2.84 -6.76
CA GLY A 37 5.85 -3.34 -6.22
C GLY A 37 5.61 -4.21 -4.99
N SER A 38 5.05 -3.62 -3.92
CA SER A 38 4.86 -4.30 -2.63
C SER A 38 3.94 -5.52 -2.73
N LEU A 39 2.94 -5.47 -3.62
CA LEU A 39 2.06 -6.59 -3.92
C LEU A 39 2.81 -7.75 -4.58
N GLY A 40 3.67 -7.47 -5.57
CA GLY A 40 4.54 -8.49 -6.16
C GLY A 40 5.55 -9.05 -5.18
N GLY A 41 6.10 -8.22 -4.28
CA GLY A 41 6.96 -8.67 -3.19
C GLY A 41 6.24 -9.62 -2.25
N PHE A 42 4.97 -9.31 -1.92
CA PHE A 42 4.14 -10.20 -1.13
C PHE A 42 3.87 -11.53 -1.83
N TYR A 43 3.45 -11.49 -3.09
CA TYR A 43 3.28 -12.69 -3.92
C TYR A 43 4.53 -13.57 -3.91
N GLN A 44 5.69 -12.99 -4.26
CA GLN A 44 6.94 -13.73 -4.38
C GLN A 44 7.33 -14.37 -3.04
N SER A 45 7.17 -13.64 -1.94
CA SER A 45 7.45 -14.17 -0.59
C SER A 45 6.59 -15.39 -0.21
N GLN A 46 5.35 -15.48 -0.72
CA GLN A 46 4.48 -16.64 -0.49
C GLN A 46 4.75 -17.77 -1.49
N ALA A 47 4.98 -17.43 -2.76
CA ALA A 47 5.23 -18.39 -3.84
C ALA A 47 6.49 -19.24 -3.58
N GLN A 48 7.53 -18.64 -3.00
CA GLN A 48 8.78 -19.32 -2.64
C GLN A 48 8.68 -20.26 -1.43
N LEU A 49 7.62 -20.15 -0.64
CA LEU A 49 7.42 -21.01 0.52
C LEU A 49 6.79 -22.33 0.10
N GLU A 50 7.18 -23.39 0.81
CA GLU A 50 6.42 -24.63 0.85
C GLU A 50 4.94 -24.34 1.16
N PRO A 51 3.97 -25.00 0.49
CA PRO A 51 2.56 -24.67 0.64
C PRO A 51 2.08 -24.68 2.10
N SER A 52 2.57 -25.60 2.93
CA SER A 52 2.23 -25.69 4.35
C SER A 52 2.70 -24.51 5.21
N ARG A 53 3.69 -23.73 4.73
CA ARG A 53 4.25 -22.56 5.43
C ARG A 53 3.66 -21.23 4.98
N ARG A 54 2.83 -21.22 3.94
CA ARG A 54 2.14 -20.01 3.46
C ARG A 54 1.08 -19.54 4.46
N LEU A 55 0.75 -18.26 4.40
CA LEU A 55 -0.22 -17.63 5.29
C LEU A 55 -1.58 -18.36 5.23
N GLU A 56 -2.06 -18.79 6.40
CA GLU A 56 -3.33 -19.49 6.53
C GLU A 56 -4.52 -18.54 6.63
N LEU A 57 -4.30 -17.38 7.26
CA LEU A 57 -5.34 -16.39 7.56
C LEU A 57 -4.94 -15.01 7.01
N THR A 58 -5.93 -14.25 6.57
CA THR A 58 -5.78 -12.81 6.33
C THR A 58 -5.58 -12.06 7.66
N PRO A 59 -5.13 -10.79 7.64
CA PRO A 59 -5.08 -9.95 8.85
C PRO A 59 -6.44 -9.75 9.55
N ALA A 60 -7.53 -9.96 8.83
CA ALA A 60 -8.91 -9.98 9.33
C ALA A 60 -9.33 -11.34 9.93
N GLY A 61 -8.47 -12.35 9.88
CA GLY A 61 -8.73 -13.68 10.42
C GLY A 61 -9.57 -14.58 9.51
N ARG A 62 -9.73 -14.24 8.23
CA ARG A 62 -10.42 -15.07 7.23
C ARG A 62 -9.43 -16.09 6.63
N PRO A 63 -9.81 -17.35 6.40
CA PRO A 63 -8.95 -18.32 5.72
C PRO A 63 -8.52 -17.86 4.32
N THR A 64 -7.28 -18.16 3.95
CA THR A 64 -6.78 -17.97 2.58
C THR A 64 -6.72 -19.31 1.84
N ALA A 65 -6.60 -19.28 0.51
CA ALA A 65 -6.34 -20.45 -0.31
C ALA A 65 -4.83 -20.66 -0.62
N LEU A 66 -3.94 -19.88 0.00
CA LEU A 66 -2.52 -19.83 -0.38
C LEU A 66 -1.80 -21.18 -0.19
N ARG A 67 -2.20 -21.94 0.84
CA ARG A 67 -1.63 -23.27 1.14
C ARG A 67 -1.99 -24.37 0.14
N THR A 68 -3.02 -24.15 -0.66
CA THR A 68 -3.49 -25.12 -1.66
C THR A 68 -3.28 -24.63 -3.10
N ALA A 69 -3.01 -23.34 -3.27
CA ALA A 69 -2.78 -22.74 -4.57
C ALA A 69 -1.43 -23.17 -5.17
N VAL A 70 -1.42 -23.42 -6.47
CA VAL A 70 -0.18 -23.49 -7.25
C VAL A 70 0.27 -22.05 -7.50
N MET A 71 1.43 -21.67 -6.97
CA MET A 71 1.95 -20.30 -7.04
C MET A 71 3.36 -20.33 -7.65
N PRO A 72 3.50 -20.32 -8.99
CA PRO A 72 4.82 -20.32 -9.61
C PRO A 72 5.56 -19.01 -9.29
N THR A 73 6.84 -19.09 -8.97
CA THR A 73 7.65 -17.90 -8.69
C THR A 73 7.90 -17.07 -9.94
N PHE A 74 8.19 -15.78 -9.73
CA PHE A 74 8.84 -14.95 -10.73
C PHE A 74 10.31 -15.36 -10.88
N ASP A 75 10.85 -15.11 -12.07
CA ASP A 75 12.27 -15.31 -12.35
C ASP A 75 13.11 -14.07 -11.98
N ALA A 76 12.51 -12.87 -12.01
CA ALA A 76 13.09 -11.61 -11.54
C ALA A 76 12.00 -10.59 -11.21
N MET A 77 12.40 -9.50 -10.56
CA MET A 77 11.51 -8.39 -10.22
C MET A 77 12.10 -7.04 -10.62
N ILE A 78 11.25 -6.17 -11.13
CA ILE A 78 11.50 -4.76 -11.38
C ILE A 78 10.50 -3.98 -10.53
N VAL A 79 11.01 -3.14 -9.64
CA VAL A 79 10.23 -2.34 -8.70
C VAL A 79 10.44 -0.88 -9.05
N SER A 80 9.44 -0.21 -9.60
CA SER A 80 9.59 1.13 -10.17
C SER A 80 8.71 2.16 -9.48
N ALA A 81 9.29 3.31 -9.09
CA ALA A 81 8.58 4.39 -8.39
C ALA A 81 7.65 3.84 -7.29
N ALA A 82 8.20 2.92 -6.48
CA ALA A 82 7.44 2.16 -5.51
C ALA A 82 7.64 2.71 -4.10
N HIS A 83 6.54 2.79 -3.36
CA HIS A 83 6.56 2.96 -1.92
C HIS A 83 6.74 1.60 -1.22
N THR A 84 7.03 1.62 0.09
CA THR A 84 7.32 0.40 0.88
C THR A 84 6.10 -0.53 1.06
N GLY A 85 4.89 0.01 0.96
CA GLY A 85 3.64 -0.75 0.91
C GLY A 85 2.42 0.16 1.05
N GLN A 86 1.26 -0.21 0.48
CA GLN A 86 0.06 0.66 0.54
C GLN A 86 -0.36 0.99 1.97
N GLY A 87 -0.25 0.03 2.89
CA GLY A 87 -0.52 0.28 4.30
C GLY A 87 0.50 1.23 4.94
N LEU A 88 1.77 1.16 4.50
CA LEU A 88 2.80 2.08 4.99
C LEU A 88 2.62 3.50 4.44
N ILE A 89 2.15 3.66 3.20
CA ILE A 89 1.72 4.98 2.69
C ILE A 89 0.62 5.57 3.56
N ILE A 90 -0.37 4.79 3.99
CA ILE A 90 -1.41 5.29 4.90
C ILE A 90 -0.81 5.77 6.23
N ASN A 91 0.17 5.05 6.79
CA ASN A 91 0.87 5.50 8.00
C ASN A 91 1.52 6.89 7.82
N GLU A 92 1.86 7.28 6.60
CA GLU A 92 2.53 8.55 6.30
C GLU A 92 1.60 9.66 5.82
N THR A 93 0.43 9.30 5.30
CA THR A 93 -0.50 10.22 4.60
C THR A 93 -1.80 10.43 5.38
N ILE A 94 -2.11 9.60 6.36
CA ILE A 94 -3.30 9.79 7.21
C ILE A 94 -3.13 11.02 8.07
N ASP A 95 -4.16 11.86 8.12
CA ASP A 95 -4.15 13.08 8.92
C ASP A 95 -4.37 12.74 10.40
N PRO A 96 -3.37 12.90 11.27
CA PRO A 96 -3.50 12.53 12.67
C PRO A 96 -4.35 13.51 13.48
N SER A 97 -4.66 14.69 12.93
CA SER A 97 -5.44 15.72 13.62
C SER A 97 -6.94 15.42 13.69
N VAL A 98 -7.43 14.41 12.96
CA VAL A 98 -8.82 13.95 13.09
C VAL A 98 -9.04 13.33 14.46
N VAL A 99 -9.88 13.98 15.27
CA VAL A 99 -10.18 13.55 16.65
C VAL A 99 -11.23 12.45 16.67
N ASP A 100 -12.26 12.58 15.83
CA ASP A 100 -13.42 11.67 15.78
C ASP A 100 -13.67 11.22 14.34
N GLU A 101 -13.65 9.90 14.11
CA GLU A 101 -13.88 9.32 12.78
C GLU A 101 -15.33 9.52 12.28
N HIS A 102 -16.28 9.83 13.18
CA HIS A 102 -17.66 10.18 12.83
C HIS A 102 -17.87 11.69 12.59
N ASN A 103 -16.89 12.52 12.97
CA ASN A 103 -16.91 13.97 12.74
C ASN A 103 -15.55 14.43 12.19
N PRO A 104 -15.26 14.19 10.90
CA PRO A 104 -13.93 14.39 10.32
C PRO A 104 -13.47 15.86 10.24
N LEU A 105 -14.37 16.82 10.53
CA LEU A 105 -14.05 18.24 10.63
C LEU A 105 -13.54 18.64 12.04
N LEU A 106 -13.72 17.77 13.05
CA LEU A 106 -13.18 18.00 14.38
C LEU A 106 -11.67 17.73 14.37
N THR A 107 -10.90 18.82 14.46
CA THR A 107 -9.45 18.85 14.29
C THR A 107 -8.77 19.16 15.63
N ASP A 108 -7.71 18.42 15.96
CA ASP A 108 -6.71 18.78 16.97
C ASP A 108 -5.67 19.73 16.35
N PRO A 109 -5.67 21.03 16.70
CA PRO A 109 -4.76 22.00 16.09
C PRO A 109 -3.29 21.71 16.37
N SER A 110 -2.96 20.97 17.44
CA SER A 110 -1.57 20.62 17.79
C SER A 110 -0.96 19.57 16.86
N LEU A 111 -1.80 18.89 16.08
CA LEU A 111 -1.47 17.86 15.10
C LEU A 111 -1.84 18.26 13.67
N ASP A 112 -2.36 19.46 13.43
CA ASP A 112 -2.71 19.91 12.08
C ASP A 112 -1.47 20.44 11.35
N MET A 113 -0.91 19.64 10.45
CA MET A 113 0.26 20.05 9.66
C MET A 113 -0.02 21.19 8.68
N TYR A 114 -1.30 21.50 8.41
CA TYR A 114 -1.72 22.58 7.52
C TYR A 114 -2.08 23.86 8.29
N ASP A 115 -1.96 23.86 9.62
CA ASP A 115 -2.03 25.09 10.43
C ASP A 115 -0.68 25.84 10.37
N PRO A 116 -0.65 27.13 9.96
CA PRO A 116 0.56 27.94 9.96
C PRO A 116 1.30 27.99 11.30
N ILE A 117 0.61 27.81 12.43
CA ILE A 117 1.25 27.78 13.76
C ILE A 117 2.24 26.63 13.90
N ASN A 118 2.03 25.53 13.17
CA ASN A 118 2.89 24.36 13.18
C ASN A 118 4.02 24.43 12.13
N GLY A 119 4.06 25.47 11.29
CA GLY A 119 5.11 25.68 10.28
C GLY A 119 4.65 25.55 8.83
N PHE A 120 3.34 25.37 8.58
CA PHE A 120 2.78 25.31 7.23
C PHE A 120 2.98 26.63 6.47
N LYS A 121 3.38 26.51 5.20
CA LYS A 121 3.37 27.58 4.22
C LYS A 121 2.80 27.04 2.91
N PRO A 122 1.85 27.74 2.27
CA PRO A 122 1.32 27.30 0.98
C PRO A 122 2.36 27.48 -0.13
N ALA A 123 2.20 26.69 -1.20
CA ALA A 123 3.00 26.82 -2.41
C ALA A 123 3.06 28.28 -2.92
N PRO A 124 4.20 28.73 -3.47
CA PRO A 124 5.42 27.96 -3.76
C PRO A 124 6.41 27.90 -2.58
N GLN A 125 6.04 28.38 -1.39
CA GLN A 125 6.95 28.41 -0.25
C GLN A 125 6.95 27.05 0.45
N TRP A 126 8.13 26.45 0.61
CA TRP A 126 8.26 25.23 1.41
C TRP A 126 7.97 25.53 2.89
N SER A 127 7.13 24.69 3.48
CA SER A 127 6.91 24.57 4.92
C SER A 127 8.20 24.13 5.61
N GLN A 128 8.29 24.43 6.91
CA GLN A 128 9.38 23.96 7.77
C GLN A 128 8.78 23.58 9.11
N TYR A 129 8.88 22.30 9.45
CA TYR A 129 8.36 21.77 10.71
C TYR A 129 9.49 21.57 11.72
N SER A 130 9.23 21.83 13.01
CA SER A 130 10.21 21.50 14.04
C SER A 130 10.36 19.98 14.20
N SER A 131 11.53 19.54 14.67
CA SER A 131 11.79 18.12 14.90
C SER A 131 10.80 17.50 15.91
N GLU A 132 10.42 18.28 16.92
CA GLU A 132 9.46 17.93 17.96
C GLU A 132 8.05 17.75 17.37
N PHE A 133 7.65 18.64 16.46
CA PHE A 133 6.38 18.52 15.75
C PHE A 133 6.36 17.25 14.91
N ILE A 134 7.39 17.01 14.08
CA ILE A 134 7.45 15.81 13.22
C ILE A 134 7.36 14.52 14.06
N GLN A 135 8.11 14.42 15.16
CA GLN A 135 8.05 13.24 16.04
C GLN A 135 6.64 13.03 16.63
N ARG A 136 5.99 14.10 17.12
CA ARG A 136 4.63 14.05 17.64
C ARG A 136 3.63 13.67 16.56
N TYR A 137 3.78 14.26 15.37
CA TYR A 137 2.91 14.07 14.21
C TYR A 137 2.93 12.62 13.72
N ARG A 138 4.12 12.06 13.45
CA ARG A 138 4.28 10.66 13.00
C ARG A 138 3.72 9.66 14.03
N ARG A 139 3.89 9.92 15.32
CA ARG A 139 3.24 9.11 16.37
C ARG A 139 1.71 9.22 16.32
N GLY A 140 1.19 10.42 16.09
CA GLY A 140 -0.24 10.67 15.90
C GLY A 140 -0.82 9.88 14.72
N GLN A 141 -0.07 9.77 13.61
CA GLN A 141 -0.52 9.03 12.43
C GLN A 141 -0.70 7.55 12.75
N LEU A 142 0.31 6.93 13.35
CA LEU A 142 0.23 5.53 13.77
C LEU A 142 -0.87 5.30 14.81
N ALA A 143 -1.06 6.25 15.75
CA ALA A 143 -2.13 6.16 16.73
C ALA A 143 -3.52 6.20 16.06
N ARG A 144 -3.71 7.02 15.02
CA ARG A 144 -4.96 7.05 14.26
C ARG A 144 -5.19 5.76 13.47
N VAL A 145 -4.17 5.23 12.81
CA VAL A 145 -4.26 3.91 12.15
C VAL A 145 -4.68 2.82 13.15
N ALA A 146 -4.08 2.81 14.34
CA ALA A 146 -4.44 1.85 15.40
C ALA A 146 -5.91 1.98 15.86
N ARG A 147 -6.46 3.20 15.93
CA ARG A 147 -7.88 3.41 16.24
C ARG A 147 -8.79 2.83 15.15
N ILE A 148 -8.46 3.06 13.88
CA ILE A 148 -9.24 2.54 12.75
C ILE A 148 -9.11 1.01 12.67
N ASP A 149 -7.94 0.44 12.95
CA ASP A 149 -7.76 -1.01 13.10
C ASP A 149 -8.70 -1.58 14.17
N ALA A 150 -8.84 -0.92 15.32
CA ALA A 150 -9.75 -1.35 16.37
C ALA A 150 -11.22 -1.34 15.91
N ILE A 151 -11.64 -0.30 15.19
CA ILE A 151 -12.98 -0.21 14.58
C ILE A 151 -13.20 -1.35 13.59
N ALA A 152 -12.24 -1.58 12.68
CA ALA A 152 -12.31 -2.65 11.69
C ALA A 152 -12.43 -4.03 12.37
N ARG A 153 -11.62 -4.29 13.39
CA ARG A 153 -11.65 -5.56 14.14
C ARG A 153 -12.95 -5.74 14.91
N ALA A 154 -13.53 -4.68 15.48
CA ALA A 154 -14.83 -4.74 16.15
C ALA A 154 -15.95 -5.12 15.17
N LEU A 155 -15.98 -4.50 13.99
CA LEU A 155 -16.96 -4.81 12.94
C LEU A 155 -16.85 -6.27 12.46
N ILE A 156 -15.63 -6.78 12.32
CA ILE A 156 -15.38 -8.19 11.97
C ILE A 156 -15.83 -9.13 13.09
N ALA A 157 -15.54 -8.77 14.36
CA ALA A 157 -15.93 -9.57 15.51
C ALA A 157 -17.47 -9.70 15.62
N GLU A 158 -18.22 -8.61 15.42
CA GLU A 158 -19.69 -8.65 15.41
C GLU A 158 -20.24 -9.63 14.37
N GLN A 159 -19.68 -9.64 13.16
CA GLN A 159 -20.08 -10.58 12.12
C GLN A 159 -19.73 -12.02 12.51
N LYS A 160 -18.52 -12.25 13.02
CA LYS A 160 -18.04 -13.57 13.44
C LYS A 160 -18.85 -14.15 14.59
N ASP A 161 -19.23 -13.34 15.57
CA ASP A 161 -20.08 -13.78 16.68
C ASP A 161 -21.45 -14.24 16.19
N ALA A 162 -22.02 -13.52 15.21
CA ALA A 162 -23.26 -13.92 14.55
C ALA A 162 -23.10 -15.24 13.77
N GLU A 163 -22.01 -15.40 13.01
CA GLU A 163 -21.68 -16.64 12.29
C GLU A 163 -21.59 -17.83 13.28
N CYS A 164 -20.84 -17.67 14.37
CA CYS A 164 -20.70 -18.68 15.42
C CYS A 164 -22.05 -19.04 16.06
N LEU A 165 -22.87 -18.04 16.40
CA LEU A 165 -24.21 -18.29 16.94
C LEU A 165 -25.09 -19.05 15.94
N SER A 166 -25.06 -18.66 14.66
CA SER A 166 -25.88 -19.29 13.61
C SER A 166 -25.52 -20.76 13.34
N ALA A 167 -24.25 -21.13 13.51
CA ALA A 167 -23.75 -22.50 13.34
C ALA A 167 -23.93 -23.36 14.61
N GLY A 168 -24.22 -22.73 15.76
CA GLY A 168 -24.35 -23.40 17.04
C GLY A 168 -25.72 -24.08 17.23
N PRO A 169 -25.81 -25.08 18.13
CA PRO A 169 -27.07 -25.79 18.41
C PRO A 169 -28.16 -24.86 18.97
N GLU A 170 -27.75 -23.80 19.68
CA GLU A 170 -28.64 -22.81 20.29
C GLU A 170 -29.47 -22.02 19.26
N PHE A 171 -28.99 -21.88 18.02
CA PHE A 171 -29.67 -21.13 16.97
C PHE A 171 -31.10 -21.63 16.73
N SER A 172 -31.27 -22.95 16.70
CA SER A 172 -32.56 -23.60 16.46
C SER A 172 -33.60 -23.31 17.56
N ALA A 173 -33.13 -23.02 18.78
CA ALA A 173 -33.98 -22.70 19.92
C ALA A 173 -34.38 -21.22 19.99
N LEU A 174 -33.75 -20.35 19.19
CA LEU A 174 -34.12 -18.94 19.12
C LEU A 174 -35.49 -18.75 18.45
N THR A 175 -36.20 -17.68 18.81
CA THR A 175 -37.45 -17.32 18.13
C THR A 175 -37.19 -16.93 16.66
N PRO A 176 -38.16 -17.11 15.75
CA PRO A 176 -37.95 -16.74 14.34
C PRO A 176 -37.48 -15.29 14.11
N PRO A 177 -37.97 -14.26 14.83
CA PRO A 177 -37.41 -12.91 14.73
C PRO A 177 -35.93 -12.80 15.13
N ARG A 178 -35.49 -13.57 16.15
CA ARG A 178 -34.09 -13.59 16.59
C ARG A 178 -33.21 -14.34 15.61
N GLN A 179 -33.67 -15.48 15.08
CA GLN A 179 -32.96 -16.20 14.00
C GLN A 179 -32.74 -15.28 12.80
N ARG A 180 -33.79 -14.58 12.35
CA ARG A 180 -33.68 -13.61 11.26
C ARG A 180 -32.64 -12.52 11.54
N ALA A 181 -32.64 -11.94 12.73
CA ALA A 181 -31.67 -10.89 13.10
C ALA A 181 -30.22 -11.40 13.08
N VAL A 182 -29.97 -12.62 13.58
CA VAL A 182 -28.64 -13.26 13.55
C VAL A 182 -28.20 -13.50 12.11
N LEU A 183 -29.06 -14.06 11.26
CA LEU A 183 -28.74 -14.29 9.85
C LEU A 183 -28.49 -12.99 9.08
N GLN A 184 -29.25 -11.93 9.38
CA GLN A 184 -28.99 -10.60 8.83
C GLN A 184 -27.62 -10.06 9.25
N ARG A 185 -27.20 -10.27 10.50
CA ARG A 185 -25.85 -9.90 10.98
C ARG A 185 -24.75 -10.73 10.32
N CYS A 186 -24.96 -12.03 10.09
CA CYS A 186 -24.02 -12.87 9.34
C CYS A 186 -23.80 -12.33 7.91
N ALA A 187 -24.90 -11.96 7.24
CA ALA A 187 -24.88 -11.48 5.86
C ALA A 187 -24.45 -10.00 5.72
N PHE A 188 -24.45 -9.23 6.80
CA PHE A 188 -24.15 -7.81 6.75
C PHE A 188 -22.66 -7.57 6.45
N GLN A 189 -22.39 -6.78 5.41
CA GLN A 189 -21.04 -6.38 5.03
C GLN A 189 -20.82 -4.91 5.40
N PRO A 190 -20.12 -4.63 6.51
CA PRO A 190 -19.83 -3.25 6.90
C PRO A 190 -18.91 -2.55 5.89
N VAL A 191 -19.17 -1.27 5.69
CA VAL A 191 -18.31 -0.35 4.93
C VAL A 191 -17.87 0.75 5.88
N MET A 192 -16.58 1.05 5.88
CA MET A 192 -15.96 2.14 6.61
C MET A 192 -15.65 3.29 5.65
N THR A 193 -15.76 4.50 6.16
CA THR A 193 -15.27 5.70 5.47
C THR A 193 -14.07 6.23 6.24
N VAL A 194 -12.92 6.36 5.57
CA VAL A 194 -11.70 6.93 6.16
C VAL A 194 -11.48 8.30 5.56
N TYR A 195 -11.59 9.34 6.38
CA TYR A 195 -11.44 10.72 5.95
C TYR A 195 -10.00 11.21 6.09
N ARG A 196 -9.61 12.20 5.28
CA ARG A 196 -8.35 12.95 5.45
C ARG A 196 -7.11 12.06 5.43
N THR A 197 -6.73 11.67 4.23
CA THR A 197 -5.58 10.80 3.92
C THR A 197 -4.59 11.45 2.95
N MET A 198 -4.50 12.78 2.99
CA MET A 198 -3.59 13.59 2.17
C MET A 198 -2.78 14.54 3.06
N ALA A 199 -2.16 14.00 4.10
CA ALA A 199 -1.44 14.76 5.11
C ALA A 199 -0.08 14.11 5.41
N ASN A 200 0.83 14.19 4.43
CA ASN A 200 2.23 13.81 4.58
C ASN A 200 3.09 15.08 4.64
N PRO A 201 3.85 15.32 5.73
CA PRO A 201 4.80 16.43 5.81
C PRO A 201 5.75 16.58 4.61
N ASN A 202 6.10 15.48 3.94
CA ASN A 202 6.96 15.51 2.75
C ASN A 202 6.34 16.25 1.55
N TYR A 203 5.01 16.42 1.52
CA TYR A 203 4.31 17.17 0.46
C TYR A 203 4.63 18.66 0.48
N THR A 204 4.93 19.19 1.65
CA THR A 204 5.07 20.63 1.88
C THR A 204 6.42 21.02 2.46
N ASP A 205 7.23 20.06 2.90
CA ASP A 205 8.58 20.26 3.42
C ASP A 205 9.59 19.38 2.66
N ASN A 206 10.35 19.99 1.74
CA ASN A 206 11.37 19.28 0.95
C ASN A 206 12.62 18.93 1.78
N SER A 207 12.78 19.45 2.99
CA SER A 207 13.97 19.17 3.81
C SER A 207 13.96 17.77 4.44
N LEU A 208 12.79 17.13 4.55
CA LEU A 208 12.62 15.84 5.21
C LEU A 208 13.19 14.66 4.41
N ASP A 209 12.99 14.66 3.09
CA ASP A 209 13.66 13.77 2.13
C ASP A 209 13.95 14.61 0.87
N PRO A 210 15.10 15.29 0.77
CA PRO A 210 15.37 16.23 -0.32
C PRO A 210 15.43 15.57 -1.70
N GLY A 211 14.76 16.18 -2.69
CA GLY A 211 14.80 15.74 -4.09
C GLY A 211 14.36 16.82 -5.08
N ASN A 212 14.23 16.43 -6.35
CA ASN A 212 13.86 17.30 -7.47
C ASN A 212 12.34 17.52 -7.59
N ARG A 213 11.54 16.95 -6.68
CA ARG A 213 10.08 17.07 -6.70
C ARG A 213 9.59 18.50 -6.56
N SER A 214 8.43 18.77 -7.14
CA SER A 214 7.68 19.99 -6.90
C SER A 214 6.92 19.92 -5.56
N TYR A 215 6.34 21.05 -5.16
CA TYR A 215 5.44 21.12 -4.01
C TYR A 215 4.15 20.31 -4.29
N GLY A 216 3.62 19.61 -3.28
CA GLY A 216 2.34 18.94 -3.34
C GLY A 216 2.42 17.43 -3.21
N SER A 217 1.39 16.75 -3.71
CA SER A 217 1.21 15.29 -3.70
C SER A 217 0.90 14.80 -5.11
N LEU A 218 0.96 13.49 -5.36
CA LEU A 218 0.59 12.92 -6.65
C LEU A 218 -0.85 13.28 -7.09
N LEU A 219 -1.74 13.55 -6.13
CA LEU A 219 -3.16 13.82 -6.41
C LEU A 219 -3.50 15.31 -6.46
N SER A 220 -2.64 16.20 -5.97
CA SER A 220 -2.94 17.64 -5.91
C SER A 220 -1.73 18.49 -5.54
N ASP A 221 -1.66 19.69 -6.13
CA ASP A 221 -0.81 20.82 -5.76
C ASP A 221 -1.24 21.52 -4.46
N ARG A 222 -2.49 21.33 -4.03
CA ARG A 222 -3.10 21.83 -2.79
C ARG A 222 -3.52 20.68 -1.87
N PRO A 223 -2.55 19.91 -1.34
CA PRO A 223 -2.86 18.75 -0.50
C PRO A 223 -3.63 19.15 0.78
N ASP A 224 -3.47 20.38 1.26
CA ASP A 224 -4.24 20.99 2.36
C ASP A 224 -5.75 21.00 2.09
N LEU A 225 -6.16 21.30 0.86
CA LEU A 225 -7.57 21.27 0.45
C LEU A 225 -8.01 19.87 0.00
N MET A 226 -7.16 19.15 -0.74
CA MET A 226 -7.44 17.80 -1.22
C MET A 226 -7.71 16.83 -0.06
N ASN A 227 -7.09 17.03 1.10
CA ASN A 227 -7.32 16.25 2.31
C ASN A 227 -8.80 16.20 2.74
N PHE A 228 -9.58 17.23 2.43
CA PHE A 228 -11.01 17.28 2.73
C PHE A 228 -11.91 16.77 1.59
N GLN A 229 -11.35 16.49 0.41
CA GLN A 229 -12.12 16.03 -0.74
C GLN A 229 -12.47 14.53 -0.66
N LEU A 230 -13.31 14.10 -1.61
CA LEU A 230 -13.71 12.69 -1.76
C LEU A 230 -12.54 11.80 -2.21
N LEU A 231 -11.70 12.31 -3.11
CA LEU A 231 -10.53 11.56 -3.59
C LEU A 231 -9.52 11.40 -2.44
N GLY A 232 -8.91 10.22 -2.36
CA GLY A 232 -7.91 9.89 -1.36
C GLY A 232 -7.78 8.38 -1.17
N PHE A 233 -6.67 7.96 -0.57
CA PHE A 233 -6.40 6.56 -0.28
C PHE A 233 -7.41 5.99 0.74
N ALA A 234 -7.80 4.73 0.56
CA ALA A 234 -8.68 3.99 1.47
C ALA A 234 -10.04 4.64 1.81
N ARG A 235 -10.52 5.64 1.04
CA ARG A 235 -11.70 6.45 1.38
C ARG A 235 -12.95 5.64 1.74
N VAL A 236 -13.30 4.66 0.89
CA VAL A 236 -14.47 3.77 1.09
C VAL A 236 -13.99 2.33 1.04
N VAL A 237 -13.96 1.66 2.19
CA VAL A 237 -13.23 0.41 2.38
C VAL A 237 -14.01 -0.55 3.28
N THR A 238 -13.85 -1.86 3.08
CA THR A 238 -14.36 -2.86 4.03
C THR A 238 -13.36 -3.04 5.18
N PRO A 239 -13.76 -3.51 6.37
CA PRO A 239 -12.82 -3.84 7.44
C PRO A 239 -11.69 -4.78 7.02
N ASP A 240 -12.00 -5.82 6.26
CA ASP A 240 -11.02 -6.78 5.74
C ASP A 240 -10.00 -6.10 4.82
N ALA A 241 -10.48 -5.28 3.88
CA ALA A 241 -9.60 -4.55 2.97
C ALA A 241 -8.76 -3.51 3.68
N TRP A 242 -9.28 -2.87 4.75
CA TRP A 242 -8.49 -1.97 5.58
C TRP A 242 -7.32 -2.73 6.22
N LEU A 243 -7.58 -3.82 6.94
CA LEU A 243 -6.54 -4.57 7.65
C LEU A 243 -5.54 -5.25 6.69
N SER A 244 -6.01 -5.71 5.53
CA SER A 244 -5.18 -6.41 4.54
C SER A 244 -4.31 -5.45 3.71
N THR A 245 -4.85 -4.31 3.29
CA THR A 245 -4.21 -3.44 2.29
C THR A 245 -3.73 -2.11 2.87
N TRP A 246 -4.56 -1.46 3.69
CA TRP A 246 -4.40 -0.03 4.03
C TRP A 246 -3.89 0.23 5.44
N SER A 247 -3.97 -0.73 6.35
CA SER A 247 -3.37 -0.63 7.66
C SER A 247 -1.89 -0.98 7.57
N GLY A 248 -1.00 0.00 7.76
CA GLY A 248 0.45 -0.27 7.83
C GLY A 248 0.86 -1.09 9.05
N LEU A 249 -0.02 -1.22 10.04
CA LEU A 249 0.19 -2.07 11.22
C LEU A 249 -0.12 -3.54 10.92
N SER A 250 -1.12 -3.80 10.08
CA SER A 250 -1.66 -5.14 9.86
C SER A 250 -1.27 -5.76 8.51
N SER A 251 -1.02 -4.95 7.47
CA SER A 251 -0.79 -5.46 6.12
C SER A 251 0.46 -6.34 5.98
N ASN A 252 0.32 -7.39 5.18
CA ASN A 252 1.42 -8.29 4.77
C ASN A 252 2.18 -7.79 3.54
N ALA A 253 1.56 -6.92 2.71
CA ALA A 253 2.21 -6.33 1.54
C ALA A 253 3.10 -5.15 1.96
N ASN A 254 4.29 -5.51 2.44
CA ASN A 254 5.26 -4.58 3.00
C ASN A 254 6.66 -5.08 2.64
N PHE A 255 7.37 -4.31 1.80
CA PHE A 255 8.71 -4.69 1.35
C PHE A 255 9.71 -4.85 2.49
N LEU A 256 9.60 -4.09 3.59
CA LEU A 256 10.48 -4.25 4.73
C LEU A 256 10.29 -5.61 5.43
N LYS A 257 9.12 -6.25 5.24
CA LYS A 257 8.84 -7.63 5.68
C LYS A 257 9.19 -8.68 4.62
N THR A 258 8.86 -8.41 3.35
CA THR A 258 8.88 -9.43 2.28
C THR A 258 10.16 -9.44 1.46
N ALA A 259 10.78 -8.29 1.21
CA ALA A 259 11.99 -8.18 0.38
C ALA A 259 13.19 -9.01 0.90
N PRO A 260 13.42 -9.20 2.22
CA PRO A 260 14.55 -10.00 2.71
C PRO A 260 14.56 -11.46 2.25
N THR A 261 13.38 -12.04 1.95
CA THR A 261 13.28 -13.44 1.50
C THR A 261 13.51 -13.60 0.00
N ILE A 262 13.40 -12.52 -0.77
CA ILE A 262 13.49 -12.53 -2.24
C ILE A 262 14.96 -12.57 -2.65
N LYS A 263 15.34 -13.58 -3.43
CA LYS A 263 16.74 -13.87 -3.80
C LYS A 263 17.03 -13.77 -5.30
N GLU A 264 15.97 -13.73 -6.12
CA GLU A 264 16.02 -13.55 -7.57
C GLU A 264 16.64 -12.20 -7.94
N PRO A 265 17.08 -12.01 -9.19
CA PRO A 265 17.53 -10.71 -9.65
C PRO A 265 16.47 -9.62 -9.46
N VAL A 266 16.89 -8.47 -8.95
CA VAL A 266 15.99 -7.33 -8.70
C VAL A 266 16.54 -6.03 -9.27
N MET A 267 15.73 -5.27 -10.00
CA MET A 267 15.98 -3.86 -10.28
C MET A 267 15.04 -3.00 -9.44
N VAL A 268 15.58 -2.00 -8.74
CA VAL A 268 14.79 -0.93 -8.10
C VAL A 268 15.02 0.36 -8.88
N ILE A 269 13.94 1.00 -9.31
CA ILE A 269 13.96 2.22 -10.10
C ILE A 269 13.35 3.36 -9.29
N HIS A 270 14.11 4.44 -9.13
CA HIS A 270 13.66 5.68 -8.51
C HIS A 270 13.27 6.73 -9.57
N ALA A 271 12.16 7.44 -9.33
CA ALA A 271 11.72 8.60 -10.10
C ALA A 271 11.95 9.86 -9.24
N GLY A 272 12.87 10.72 -9.65
CA GLY A 272 13.42 11.80 -8.81
C GLY A 272 12.49 12.99 -8.58
N ARG A 273 11.43 13.14 -9.39
CA ARG A 273 10.38 14.16 -9.21
C ARG A 273 9.10 13.61 -8.61
N ASP A 274 9.09 12.36 -8.18
CA ASP A 274 7.94 11.71 -7.56
C ASP A 274 7.49 12.47 -6.28
N LEU A 275 6.17 12.63 -6.14
CA LEU A 275 5.55 13.39 -5.06
C LEU A 275 5.14 12.52 -3.87
N ASP A 276 5.13 11.19 -4.02
CA ASP A 276 4.73 10.22 -2.99
C ASP A 276 5.79 9.14 -2.72
N CYS A 277 6.72 8.87 -3.66
CA CYS A 277 7.80 7.90 -3.49
C CYS A 277 9.20 8.54 -3.41
N TYR A 278 9.66 8.83 -2.19
CA TYR A 278 10.93 9.50 -1.94
C TYR A 278 12.18 8.60 -1.97
N MET A 279 13.34 9.22 -2.22
CA MET A 279 14.62 8.52 -2.41
C MET A 279 15.07 7.75 -1.17
N GLN A 280 15.13 8.41 0.00
CA GLN A 280 15.72 7.80 1.20
C GLN A 280 14.73 6.89 1.91
N THR A 281 13.50 7.35 2.13
CA THR A 281 12.51 6.59 2.91
C THR A 281 11.87 5.45 2.13
N HIS A 282 11.87 5.49 0.79
CA HIS A 282 11.28 4.45 -0.05
C HIS A 282 12.31 3.72 -0.91
N SER A 283 12.82 4.33 -1.97
CA SER A 283 13.61 3.61 -2.98
C SER A 283 14.87 2.96 -2.38
N LYS A 284 15.65 3.69 -1.58
CA LYS A 284 16.84 3.14 -0.91
C LYS A 284 16.49 2.15 0.20
N ALA A 285 15.43 2.41 0.97
CA ALA A 285 14.97 1.49 2.01
C ALA A 285 14.55 0.13 1.42
N ILE A 286 13.80 0.16 0.31
CA ILE A 286 13.39 -1.03 -0.45
C ILE A 286 14.62 -1.75 -1.00
N PHE A 287 15.52 -1.03 -1.69
CA PHE A 287 16.74 -1.62 -2.26
C PHE A 287 17.62 -2.28 -1.19
N ALA A 288 17.78 -1.64 -0.03
CA ALA A 288 18.52 -2.19 1.10
C ALA A 288 17.84 -3.44 1.69
N ALA A 289 16.51 -3.46 1.77
CA ALA A 289 15.74 -4.57 2.34
C ALA A 289 15.78 -5.85 1.48
N PHE A 290 15.98 -5.74 0.16
CA PHE A 290 16.05 -6.91 -0.72
C PHE A 290 17.18 -7.87 -0.33
N GLY A 291 16.80 -9.13 -0.17
CA GLY A 291 17.71 -10.23 0.15
C GLY A 291 18.55 -10.74 -1.03
N SER A 292 18.28 -10.24 -2.24
CA SER A 292 18.99 -10.58 -3.47
C SER A 292 20.43 -10.08 -3.46
N GLN A 293 21.34 -10.92 -3.94
CA GLN A 293 22.74 -10.56 -4.17
C GLN A 293 22.92 -9.91 -5.55
N ASP A 294 22.06 -10.24 -6.51
CA ASP A 294 22.02 -9.62 -7.83
C ASP A 294 20.92 -8.54 -7.84
N LYS A 295 21.27 -7.34 -7.38
CA LYS A 295 20.35 -6.21 -7.39
C LYS A 295 20.95 -4.96 -7.98
N THR A 296 20.16 -4.23 -8.75
CA THR A 296 20.53 -2.99 -9.44
C THR A 296 19.63 -1.86 -8.99
N PHE A 297 20.20 -0.67 -8.81
CA PHE A 297 19.46 0.55 -8.50
C PHE A 297 19.63 1.53 -9.66
N GLU A 298 18.52 1.93 -10.29
CA GLU A 298 18.52 2.95 -11.34
C GLU A 298 17.82 4.21 -10.82
N ASP A 299 18.47 5.35 -10.98
CA ASP A 299 17.97 6.65 -10.54
C ASP A 299 17.66 7.53 -11.75
N PHE A 300 16.40 7.92 -11.89
CA PHE A 300 15.93 8.84 -12.91
C PHE A 300 15.56 10.18 -12.27
N ALA A 301 16.56 11.03 -12.08
CA ALA A 301 16.46 12.29 -11.32
C ALA A 301 15.32 13.23 -11.76
N ASP A 302 14.93 13.17 -13.03
CA ASP A 302 14.00 14.14 -13.65
C ASP A 302 12.65 13.51 -14.06
N GLN A 303 12.38 12.27 -13.65
CA GLN A 303 11.14 11.56 -14.01
C GLN A 303 10.06 11.69 -12.92
N LEU A 304 8.80 11.78 -13.35
CA LEU A 304 7.60 11.73 -12.51
C LEU A 304 7.17 10.29 -12.21
N HIS A 305 6.16 10.13 -11.35
CA HIS A 305 5.76 8.85 -10.76
C HIS A 305 5.42 7.76 -11.79
N TYR A 306 4.77 8.14 -12.89
CA TYR A 306 4.38 7.21 -13.96
C TYR A 306 5.32 7.29 -15.18
N PHE A 307 6.45 8.00 -15.05
CA PHE A 307 7.35 8.28 -16.18
C PHE A 307 6.60 8.94 -17.34
N GLU A 308 5.58 9.74 -17.01
CA GLU A 308 4.85 10.56 -17.95
C GLU A 308 5.78 11.64 -18.54
N PRO A 309 5.59 11.98 -19.83
CA PRO A 309 6.42 12.97 -20.50
C PRO A 309 6.18 14.38 -19.95
N ASP A 310 7.21 15.22 -19.96
CA ASP A 310 7.02 16.65 -19.75
C ASP A 310 6.30 17.29 -20.96
N GLU A 311 5.74 18.50 -20.76
CA GLU A 311 5.08 19.24 -21.83
C GLU A 311 6.02 19.46 -23.02
N GLY A 312 5.60 18.99 -24.20
CA GLY A 312 6.38 19.09 -25.44
C GLY A 312 7.30 17.91 -25.72
N GLU A 313 7.44 16.96 -24.81
CA GLU A 313 8.14 15.70 -25.08
C GLU A 313 7.25 14.69 -25.84
N PRO A 314 7.85 13.70 -26.54
CA PRO A 314 7.11 12.58 -27.09
C PRO A 314 6.33 11.80 -26.01
N GLU A 315 5.13 11.32 -26.35
CA GLU A 315 4.19 10.66 -25.41
C GLU A 315 4.81 9.57 -24.52
N ASN A 316 5.81 8.84 -25.03
CA ASN A 316 6.45 7.72 -24.32
C ASN A 316 7.91 8.01 -23.94
N ALA A 317 8.35 9.27 -23.88
CA ALA A 317 9.75 9.61 -23.65
C ALA A 317 10.31 8.99 -22.35
N GLY A 318 9.62 9.18 -21.22
CA GLY A 318 10.00 8.61 -19.92
C GLY A 318 9.98 7.07 -19.92
N ALA A 319 8.93 6.47 -20.49
CA ALA A 319 8.82 5.02 -20.62
C ALA A 319 9.94 4.41 -21.49
N LEU A 320 10.32 5.07 -22.58
CA LEU A 320 11.44 4.65 -23.44
C LEU A 320 12.77 4.78 -22.71
N ALA A 321 12.97 5.85 -21.94
CA ALA A 321 14.16 6.01 -21.10
C ALA A 321 14.27 4.89 -20.05
N GLN A 322 13.17 4.54 -19.39
CA GLN A 322 13.13 3.41 -18.46
C GLN A 322 13.43 2.08 -19.18
N THR A 323 12.81 1.85 -20.33
CA THR A 323 12.99 0.63 -21.14
C THR A 323 14.43 0.46 -21.59
N ALA A 324 15.12 1.55 -21.95
CA ALA A 324 16.52 1.55 -22.34
C ALA A 324 17.48 1.06 -21.23
N LYS A 325 17.05 1.09 -19.97
CA LYS A 325 17.76 0.49 -18.83
C LYS A 325 17.29 -0.93 -18.54
N VAL A 326 15.98 -1.14 -18.55
CA VAL A 326 15.34 -2.41 -18.20
C VAL A 326 15.71 -3.51 -19.20
N VAL A 327 15.62 -3.27 -20.50
CA VAL A 327 15.81 -4.32 -21.51
C VAL A 327 17.22 -4.92 -21.48
N PRO A 328 18.31 -4.12 -21.54
CA PRO A 328 19.66 -4.69 -21.43
C PRO A 328 19.91 -5.42 -20.11
N TRP A 329 19.32 -4.94 -19.01
CA TRP A 329 19.42 -5.60 -17.72
C TRP A 329 18.76 -6.97 -17.73
N VAL A 330 17.57 -7.09 -18.32
CA VAL A 330 16.85 -8.35 -18.50
C VAL A 330 17.64 -9.30 -19.38
N GLU A 331 18.05 -8.86 -20.58
CA GLU A 331 18.78 -9.69 -21.55
C GLU A 331 20.08 -10.28 -20.97
N SER A 332 20.77 -9.52 -20.11
CA SER A 332 22.02 -9.98 -19.47
C SER A 332 21.83 -11.10 -18.42
N ARG A 333 20.61 -11.27 -17.88
CA ARG A 333 20.29 -12.21 -16.80
C ARG A 333 19.38 -13.34 -17.22
N MET A 334 18.54 -13.06 -18.21
CA MET A 334 17.57 -13.97 -18.79
C MET A 334 17.67 -13.88 -20.30
N PRO A 335 18.71 -14.48 -20.90
CA PRO A 335 18.78 -14.59 -22.34
C PRO A 335 17.53 -15.32 -22.83
N LEU A 336 16.81 -14.68 -23.76
CA LEU A 336 15.60 -15.19 -24.39
C LEU A 336 15.88 -16.36 -25.33
#